data_AF-A0A949DVF4-F1
#
_entry.id   AF-A0A949DVF4-F1
#
_cell.length_a   1.000
_cell.length_b   1.000
_cell.length_c   1.000
_cell.angle_alpha   90.00
_cell.angle_beta   90.00
_cell.angle_gamma   90.00
#
_symmetry.space_group_name_H-M   'P 1'
#
loop_
_entity.id
_entity.type
_entity.pdbx_description
1 polymer ?
#
loop_
_entity_poly.entity_id
_entity_poly.type
_entity_poly.pdbx_seq_one_letter_code
_entity_poly.pdbx_strand_id
1 'polypeptide(L)' 'SGAMMLDYMGWKKASALIRDGIKYTIKEGTVTYDLARQIEGAKKIKCSEFANKIIEKM' A
#
# COMPACT_ATOMS: atom_id res chain seq x y z
N SER A 1 8.13 6.96 -0.59
CA SER A 1 9.13 7.64 -1.44
C SER A 1 8.95 7.32 -2.92
N GLY A 2 8.85 6.05 -3.33
CA GLY A 2 8.73 5.66 -4.76
C GLY A 2 7.62 6.37 -5.55
N ALA A 3 6.40 6.46 -5.02
CA ALA A 3 5.32 7.19 -5.69
C ALA A 3 5.63 8.69 -5.90
N MET A 4 6.33 9.35 -4.97
CA MET A 4 6.73 10.76 -5.11
C MET A 4 7.81 10.92 -6.18
N MET A 5 8.74 9.97 -6.28
CA MET A 5 9.76 9.95 -7.34
C MET A 5 9.12 9.86 -8.73
N LEU A 6 8.16 8.94 -8.91
CA LEU A 6 7.44 8.80 -10.18
C LEU A 6 6.63 10.05 -10.52
N ASP A 7 6.02 10.67 -9.52
CA ASP A 7 5.30 11.94 -9.71
C ASP A 7 6.24 13.07 -10.16
N TYR A 8 7.40 13.19 -9.52
CA TYR A 8 8.45 14.14 -9.91
C TYR A 8 8.96 13.93 -11.34
N MET A 9 9.09 12.68 -11.78
CA MET A 9 9.46 12.33 -13.16
C MET A 9 8.32 12.57 -14.18
N GLY A 10 7.16 13.07 -13.74
CA GLY A 10 5.99 13.29 -14.59
C GLY A 10 5.14 12.04 -14.83
N TRP A 11 5.48 10.90 -14.23
CA TRP A 11 4.76 9.63 -14.36
C TRP A 11 3.57 9.58 -13.38
N LYS A 12 2.68 10.56 -13.51
CA LYS A 12 1.55 10.80 -12.59
C LYS A 12 0.61 9.61 -12.47
N LYS A 13 0.33 8.92 -13.58
CA LYS A 13 -0.55 7.73 -13.59
C LYS A 13 0.04 6.60 -12.73
N ALA A 14 1.33 6.30 -12.88
CA ALA A 14 1.99 5.27 -12.08
C ALA A 14 2.02 5.63 -10.58
N SER A 15 2.28 6.90 -10.26
CA SER A 15 2.20 7.39 -8.88
C SER A 15 0.80 7.21 -8.28
N ALA A 16 -0.24 7.55 -9.04
CA ALA A 16 -1.63 7.41 -8.61
C ALA A 16 -1.99 5.95 -8.33
N LEU A 17 -1.66 5.03 -9.25
CA LEU A 17 -1.92 3.59 -9.07
C LEU A 17 -1.28 3.05 -7.78
N ILE A 18 -0.01 3.41 -7.50
CA ILE A 18 0.66 2.97 -6.25
C ILE A 18 -0.05 3.51 -5.01
N ARG A 19 -0.47 4.79 -5.04
CA ARG A 19 -1.19 5.41 -3.91
C ARG A 19 -2.55 4.76 -3.67
N ASP A 20 -3.27 4.44 -4.75
CA ASP A 20 -4.57 3.78 -4.68
C ASP A 20 -4.43 2.34 -4.18
N GLY A 21 -3.47 1.57 -4.68
CA GLY A 21 -3.17 0.23 -4.19
C GLY A 21 -2.90 0.21 -2.68
N ILE A 22 -2.03 1.10 -2.19
CA ILE A 22 -1.76 1.24 -0.74
C ILE A 22 -3.03 1.60 0.03
N LYS A 23 -3.82 2.56 -0.46
CA LYS A 23 -5.05 3.02 0.20
C LYS A 23 -6.07 1.88 0.32
N TYR A 24 -6.26 1.08 -0.72
CA TYR A 24 -7.18 -0.06 -0.70
C TYR A 24 -6.70 -1.17 0.23
N THR A 25 -5.41 -1.53 0.17
CA THR A 25 -4.85 -2.58 1.06
C THR A 25 -4.97 -2.21 2.53
N ILE A 26 -4.73 -0.94 2.90
CA ILE A 26 -4.92 -0.46 4.28
C ILE A 26 -6.40 -0.48 4.68
N LYS A 27 -7.31 -0.07 3.78
CA LYS A 27 -8.75 -0.07 4.04
C LYS A 27 -9.31 -1.47 4.30
N GLU A 28 -8.73 -2.51 3.68
CA GLU A 28 -9.07 -3.92 3.93
C GLU A 28 -8.50 -4.45 5.26
N GLY A 29 -7.75 -3.64 6.02
CA GLY A 29 -7.14 -4.05 7.28
C GLY A 29 -6.04 -5.09 7.11
N THR A 30 -5.54 -5.34 5.88
CA THR A 30 -4.47 -6.30 5.59
C THR A 30 -3.14 -5.56 5.55
N VAL A 31 -2.43 -5.49 6.69
CA VAL A 31 -1.31 -4.57 6.89
C VAL A 31 -0.13 -5.21 7.63
N THR A 32 1.01 -4.53 7.65
CA THR A 32 2.16 -4.92 8.46
C THR A 32 1.94 -4.64 9.95
N TYR A 33 2.78 -5.23 10.81
CA TYR A 33 2.64 -5.21 12.27
C TYR A 33 2.47 -3.82 12.88
N ASP A 34 3.20 -2.83 12.36
CA ASP A 34 3.23 -1.45 12.82
C ASP A 34 1.86 -0.77 12.74
N LEU A 35 1.08 -1.06 11.69
CA LEU A 35 -0.30 -0.60 11.51
C LEU A 35 -1.31 -1.54 12.18
N ALA A 36 -1.09 -2.86 12.11
CA ALA A 36 -2.02 -3.85 12.64
C ALA A 36 -2.28 -3.66 14.15
N ARG A 37 -1.28 -3.22 14.92
CA ARG A 37 -1.43 -2.93 16.36
C ARG A 37 -2.31 -1.70 16.67
N GLN A 38 -2.67 -0.91 15.67
CA GLN A 38 -3.50 0.30 15.79
C GLN A 38 -4.90 0.11 15.18
N ILE A 39 -5.16 -1.03 14.52
CA ILE A 39 -6.39 -1.30 13.79
C ILE A 39 -7.00 -2.59 14.35
N GLU A 40 -8.14 -2.46 15.03
CA GLU A 40 -8.88 -3.61 15.54
C GLU A 40 -9.33 -4.51 14.38
N GLY A 41 -9.14 -5.83 14.54
CA GLY A 41 -9.50 -6.82 13.52
C GLY A 41 -8.57 -6.86 12.30
N ALA A 42 -7.45 -6.13 12.29
CA ALA A 42 -6.51 -6.16 11.17
C ALA A 42 -5.82 -7.52 11.00
N LYS A 43 -5.64 -7.93 9.74
CA LYS A 43 -4.82 -9.07 9.36
C LYS A 43 -3.36 -8.64 9.22
N LYS A 44 -2.53 -9.01 10.20
CA LYS A 44 -1.08 -8.83 10.16
C LYS A 44 -0.43 -9.75 9.10
N ILE A 45 0.36 -9.18 8.20
CA ILE A 45 1.12 -9.91 7.17
C ILE A 45 2.59 -9.44 7.10
N LYS A 46 3.43 -10.19 6.38
CA LYS A 46 4.85 -9.84 6.17
C LYS A 46 4.99 -8.71 5.14
N CYS A 47 6.15 -8.05 5.13
CA CYS A 47 6.43 -6.93 4.20
C CYS A 47 6.26 -7.32 2.72
N SER A 48 6.80 -8.49 2.31
CA SER A 48 6.65 -8.99 0.95
C SER A 48 5.21 -9.29 0.57
N GLU A 49 4.43 -9.85 1.50
CA GLU A 49 3.00 -10.12 1.30
C GLU A 49 2.21 -8.82 1.18
N PHE A 50 2.58 -7.78 1.94
CA PHE A 50 1.96 -6.46 1.85
C PHE A 50 2.23 -5.82 0.48
N ALA A 51 3.47 -5.93 -0.03
CA ALA A 51 3.79 -5.51 -1.38
C ALA A 51 2.95 -6.27 -2.44
N ASN A 52 2.83 -7.59 -2.32
CA ASN A 52 1.97 -8.38 -3.22
C ASN A 52 0.50 -7.93 -3.16
N LYS A 53 -0.01 -7.65 -1.95
CA LYS A 53 -1.38 -7.15 -1.78
C LYS A 53 -1.60 -5.75 -2.36
N ILE A 54 -0.58 -4.89 -2.34
CA ILE A 54 -0.65 -3.60 -3.02
C ILE A 54 -0.74 -3.83 -4.53
N ILE A 55 0.11 -4.69 -5.10
CA ILE A 55 0.14 -4.99 -6.55
C ILE A 55 -1.21 -5.55 -7.03
N GLU A 56 -1.85 -6.42 -6.24
CA GLU A 56 -3.20 -6.93 -6.54
C GLU A 56 -4.30 -5.85 -6.56
N LYS A 57 -4.04 -4.66 -6.01
CA LYS A 57 -5.01 -3.56 -5.84
C LYS A 57 -4.66 -2.32 -6.66
N MET A 58 -3.58 -2.36 -7.44
CA MET A 58 -3.19 -1.35 -8.43
C MET A 58 -3.99 -1.53 -9.72
#